data_AF-A0A6V7I1Z1-F1
#
_entry.id   AF-A0A6V7I1Z1-F1
#
_cell.length_a   1.000
_cell.length_b   1.000
_cell.length_c   1.000
_cell.angle_alpha   90.00
_cell.angle_beta   90.00
_cell.angle_gamma   90.00
#
_symmetry.space_group_name_H-M   'P 1'
#
loop_
_entity.id
_entity.type
_entity.pdbx_description
1 polymer ?
#
loop_
_entity_poly.entity_id
_entity_poly.type
_entity_poly.pdbx_seq_one_letter_code
_entity_poly.pdbx_strand_id
1 'polypeptide(L)'
;RRTCGSTTNVNNTYFVNPGYYAGYEGGERCMITVYPCNTSICQLRIDFLDFNLAQPNGTGVCDLDSLVISGAARAPPRLCGDSVDH
;
A
#
# COMPACT_ATOMS: atom_id res chain seq x y z
N ARG A 1 10.18 4.67 9.84
CA ARG A 1 10.01 3.64 8.79
C ARG A 1 9.35 2.42 9.42
N ARG A 2 8.23 1.97 8.86
CA ARG A 2 7.53 0.74 9.26
C ARG A 2 7.67 -0.34 8.18
N THR A 3 7.49 -1.59 8.54
CA THR A 3 7.57 -2.77 7.67
C THR A 3 6.28 -3.59 7.79
N CYS A 4 6.13 -4.69 7.03
CA CYS A 4 4.94 -5.55 7.12
C CYS A 4 4.61 -5.95 8.55
N GLY A 5 3.32 -6.10 8.85
CA GLY A 5 2.78 -6.48 10.15
C GLY A 5 2.77 -5.33 11.17
N SER A 6 3.28 -4.15 10.82
CA SER A 6 3.29 -3.01 11.72
C SER A 6 1.92 -2.33 11.81
N THR A 7 1.66 -1.72 12.97
CA THR A 7 0.59 -0.75 13.15
C THR A 7 1.21 0.62 13.46
N THR A 8 0.52 1.70 13.08
CA THR A 8 0.96 3.06 13.38
C THR A 8 -0.23 3.96 13.66
N ASN A 9 -0.05 4.89 14.58
CA ASN A 9 -0.97 5.99 14.85
C ASN A 9 -0.24 7.35 14.75
N VAL A 10 0.93 7.38 14.08
CA VAL A 10 1.79 8.55 13.98
C VAL A 10 1.62 9.20 12.61
N ASN A 11 1.44 10.53 12.60
CA ASN A 11 1.35 11.31 11.37
C ASN A 11 2.67 11.22 10.57
N ASN A 12 2.60 11.23 9.24
CA ASN A 12 3.76 11.07 8.34
C ASN A 12 4.55 9.77 8.55
N THR A 13 3.85 8.63 8.63
CA THR A 13 4.51 7.32 8.69
C THR A 13 4.87 6.83 7.28
N TYR A 14 6.17 6.61 7.03
CA TYR A 14 6.65 5.92 5.83
C TYR A 14 6.68 4.41 6.01
N PHE A 15 6.21 3.69 5.00
CA PHE A 15 6.14 2.23 4.92
C PHE A 15 6.75 1.75 3.61
N VAL A 16 7.47 0.62 3.68
CA VAL A 16 8.02 -0.06 2.52
C VAL A 16 7.86 -1.56 2.68
N ASN A 17 7.63 -2.26 1.57
CA ASN A 17 7.66 -3.72 1.56
C ASN A 17 9.10 -4.23 1.80
N PRO A 18 9.26 -5.42 2.41
CA PRO A 18 10.53 -6.13 2.51
C PRO A 18 11.10 -6.32 1.10
N GLY A 19 12.40 -6.12 0.95
CA GLY A 19 13.03 -6.29 -0.36
C GLY A 19 12.80 -5.13 -1.34
N TYR A 20 12.31 -3.96 -0.91
CA TYR A 20 12.21 -2.77 -1.79
C TYR A 20 13.51 -2.41 -2.57
N TYR A 21 14.69 -2.86 -2.11
CA TYR A 21 15.97 -2.69 -2.84
C TYR A 21 16.44 -3.91 -3.64
N ALA A 22 15.83 -5.08 -3.46
CA ALA A 22 16.21 -6.33 -4.10
C ALA A 22 14.91 -7.09 -4.39
N GLY A 23 14.45 -7.00 -5.64
CA GLY A 23 13.12 -7.42 -6.12
C GLY A 23 12.46 -8.51 -5.28
N TYR A 24 11.22 -8.25 -4.86
CA TYR A 24 10.47 -9.18 -4.03
C TYR A 24 10.08 -10.41 -4.86
N GLU A 25 10.74 -11.54 -4.66
CA GLU A 25 10.54 -12.78 -5.44
C GLU A 25 9.29 -13.59 -5.04
N GLY A 26 8.33 -12.94 -4.36
CA GLY A 26 7.15 -13.57 -3.80
C GLY A 26 7.31 -13.96 -2.33
N GLY A 27 6.21 -13.86 -1.58
CA GLY A 27 6.17 -14.11 -0.13
C GLY A 27 4.86 -13.67 0.51
N GLU A 28 4.83 -13.60 1.85
CA GLU A 28 3.63 -13.24 2.65
C GLU A 28 3.00 -11.89 2.27
N ARG A 29 1.69 -11.79 2.50
CA ARG A 29 0.93 -10.54 2.34
C ARG A 29 1.50 -9.46 3.26
N CYS A 30 2.02 -8.38 2.67
CA CYS A 30 2.52 -7.26 3.44
C CYS A 30 1.36 -6.35 3.88
N MET A 31 1.01 -6.40 5.17
CA MET A 31 -0.07 -5.58 5.72
C MET A 31 0.47 -4.47 6.63
N ILE A 32 -0.15 -3.30 6.60
CA ILE A 32 0.01 -2.24 7.59
C ILE A 32 -1.37 -1.76 8.04
N THR A 33 -1.54 -1.52 9.34
CA THR A 33 -2.76 -0.91 9.88
C THR A 33 -2.45 0.50 10.38
N VAL A 34 -3.13 1.50 9.83
CA VAL A 34 -2.97 2.90 10.20
C VAL A 34 -4.19 3.33 11.00
N TYR A 35 -3.94 3.82 12.21
CA TYR A 35 -4.95 4.46 13.05
C TYR A 35 -4.80 5.97 12.99
N PRO A 36 -5.91 6.74 12.97
CA PRO A 36 -5.85 8.18 13.15
C PRO A 36 -5.14 8.55 14.45
N CYS A 37 -4.34 9.63 14.43
CA CYS A 37 -3.59 10.07 15.61
C CYS A 37 -4.51 10.58 16.74
N ASN A 38 -5.72 11.04 16.39
CA ASN A 38 -6.77 11.41 17.31
C ASN A 38 -8.16 11.14 16.70
N THR A 39 -9.21 11.26 17.50
CA THR A 39 -10.61 11.03 17.10
C THR A 39 -11.22 12.15 16.25
N SER A 40 -10.54 13.28 16.11
CA SER A 40 -10.99 14.43 15.30
C SER A 40 -10.54 14.33 13.84
N ILE A 41 -9.68 13.37 13.50
CA ILE A 41 -9.23 13.11 12.13
C ILE A 41 -10.24 12.19 11.44
N CYS A 42 -10.92 12.71 10.42
CA CYS A 42 -11.95 11.99 9.66
C CYS A 42 -11.41 11.31 8.39
N GLN A 43 -10.23 11.71 7.92
CA GLN A 43 -9.66 11.25 6.66
C GLN A 43 -8.14 11.10 6.76
N LEU A 44 -7.64 10.01 6.18
CA LEU A 44 -6.20 9.79 5.97
C LEU A 44 -5.89 10.03 4.49
N ARG A 45 -4.80 10.75 4.22
CA ARG A 45 -4.21 10.88 2.89
C ARG A 45 -3.10 9.85 2.75
N ILE A 46 -3.08 9.16 1.62
CA ILE A 46 -2.05 8.18 1.26
C ILE A 46 -1.41 8.69 -0.02
N ASP A 47 -0.10 8.88 0.01
CA ASP A 47 0.70 9.26 -1.14
C ASP A 47 1.64 8.10 -1.48
N PHE A 48 1.72 7.75 -2.77
CA PHE A 48 2.65 6.74 -3.28
C PHE A 48 3.89 7.46 -3.78
N LEU A 49 5.02 7.26 -3.11
CA LEU A 49 6.31 7.82 -3.56
C LEU A 49 6.96 6.95 -4.63
N ASP A 50 6.84 5.64 -4.48
CA ASP A 50 7.23 4.66 -5.45
C ASP A 50 6.27 3.48 -5.33
N PHE A 51 5.74 3.05 -6.45
CA PHE A 51 4.79 1.96 -6.55
C PHE A 51 5.14 1.14 -7.78
N ASN A 52 5.58 -0.09 -7.56
CA ASN A 52 5.94 -1.02 -8.60
C ASN A 52 5.47 -2.41 -8.18
N LEU A 53 4.41 -2.89 -8.82
CA LEU A 53 3.85 -4.23 -8.68
C LEU A 53 3.74 -4.88 -10.06
N ALA A 54 3.49 -6.19 -10.11
CA ALA A 54 3.20 -6.87 -11.36
C ALA A 54 2.06 -6.18 -12.14
N GLN A 55 2.21 -6.15 -13.46
CA GLN A 55 1.23 -5.55 -14.38
C GLN A 55 -0.11 -6.32 -14.33
N PRO A 56 -1.24 -5.65 -14.61
CA PRO A 56 -2.51 -6.34 -14.79
C PRO A 56 -2.44 -7.30 -16.00
N ASN A 57 -3.28 -8.32 -15.98
CA ASN A 57 -3.45 -9.21 -17.12
C ASN A 57 -4.12 -8.49 -18.31
N GLY A 58 -4.29 -9.17 -19.45
CA GLY A 58 -4.92 -8.60 -20.66
C GLY A 58 -6.39 -8.15 -20.49
N THR A 59 -7.02 -8.45 -19.36
CA THR A 59 -8.38 -8.01 -19.00
C THR A 59 -8.40 -6.94 -17.89
N GLY A 60 -7.24 -6.45 -17.45
CA GLY A 60 -7.12 -5.44 -16.41
C GLY A 60 -7.15 -5.97 -14.97
N VAL A 61 -6.99 -7.28 -14.76
CA VAL A 61 -7.06 -7.90 -13.43
C VAL A 61 -5.65 -8.07 -12.83
N CYS A 62 -5.52 -7.67 -11.58
CA CYS A 62 -4.31 -7.78 -10.77
C CYS A 62 -4.17 -9.20 -10.16
N ASP A 63 -3.86 -10.19 -10.99
CA ASP A 63 -3.83 -11.62 -10.58
C ASP A 63 -2.52 -12.01 -9.87
N LEU A 64 -1.41 -11.33 -10.19
CA LEU A 64 -0.08 -11.63 -9.66
C LEU A 64 0.19 -10.88 -8.35
N ASP A 65 0.11 -9.54 -8.40
CA ASP A 65 0.29 -8.67 -7.25
C ASP A 65 -0.82 -7.63 -7.18
N SER A 66 -1.26 -7.28 -5.97
CA SER A 66 -2.19 -6.18 -5.77
C SER A 66 -2.02 -5.49 -4.42
N LEU A 67 -2.23 -4.18 -4.42
CA LEU A 67 -2.46 -3.37 -3.24
C LEU A 67 -3.97 -3.25 -2.99
N VAL A 68 -4.35 -3.48 -1.73
CA VAL A 68 -5.73 -3.32 -1.27
C VAL A 68 -5.75 -2.37 -0.09
N ILE A 69 -6.61 -1.37 -0.15
CA ILE A 69 -6.84 -0.42 0.95
C ILE A 69 -8.26 -0.63 1.47
N SER A 70 -8.37 -0.88 2.77
CA SER A 70 -9.64 -1.09 3.47
C SER A 70 -9.84 -0.05 4.57
N GLY A 71 -11.10 0.20 4.96
CA GLY A 71 -11.44 1.17 6.02
C GLY A 71 -11.75 2.59 5.54
N ALA A 72 -11.67 2.84 4.23
CA ALA A 72 -12.18 4.07 3.62
C ALA A 72 -13.71 4.02 3.49
N ALA A 73 -14.38 5.17 3.56
CA ALA A 73 -15.84 5.27 3.41
C ALA A 73 -16.34 4.72 2.06
N ARG A 74 -15.52 4.86 1.01
CA ARG A 74 -15.68 4.18 -0.27
C ARG A 74 -14.44 3.35 -0.52
N ALA A 75 -14.61 2.05 -0.72
CA ALA A 75 -13.49 1.15 -1.00
C ALA A 75 -12.82 1.55 -2.32
N PRO A 76 -11.52 1.89 -2.32
CA PRO A 76 -10.78 2.11 -3.55
C PRO A 76 -10.66 0.79 -4.33
N PRO A 77 -10.44 0.86 -5.65
CA PRO A 77 -10.17 -0.33 -6.44
C PRO A 77 -8.85 -0.99 -5.99
N ARG A 78 -8.68 -2.26 -6.37
CA ARG A 78 -7.38 -2.93 -6.27
C ARG A 78 -6.40 -2.24 -7.21
N LEU A 79 -5.20 -1.99 -6.73
CA LEU A 79 -4.15 -1.32 -7.52
C LEU A 79 -3.02 -2.31 -7.83
N CYS A 80 -2.50 -2.27 -9.04
CA CYS A 80 -1.32 -3.02 -9.49
C CYS A 80 -0.66 -2.28 -10.66
N GLY A 81 0.45 -2.82 -11.18
CA GLY A 81 1.32 -2.11 -12.12
C GLY A 81 2.23 -1.11 -11.41
N ASP A 82 2.63 -0.08 -12.14
CA ASP A 82 3.58 0.92 -11.68
C ASP A 82 2.99 2.33 -11.71
N SER A 83 3.38 3.15 -10.73
CA SER A 83 3.18 4.60 -10.81
C SER A 83 4.52 5.27 -10.55
N VAL A 84 5.16 5.70 -11.63
CA VAL A 84 6.34 6.55 -11.55
C VAL A 84 5.84 7.98 -11.36
N ASP A 85 6.12 8.59 -10.21
CA ASP A 85 5.99 10.04 -10.06
C ASP A 85 6.94 10.68 -11.09
N HIS A 86 6.40 11.54 -11.96
CA HIS A 86 7.16 12.35 -12.92
C HIS A 86 7.29 13.77 -12.39
#